data_AF-A0A218VUZ2-F1
#
_entry.id   AF-A0A218VUZ2-F1
#
_cell.length_a   1.000
_cell.length_b   1.000
_cell.length_c   1.000
_cell.angle_alpha   90.00
_cell.angle_beta   90.00
_cell.angle_gamma   90.00
#
_symmetry.space_group_name_H-M   'P 1'
#
loop_
_entity.id
_entity.type
_entity.pdbx_description
1 polymer ?
#
loop_
_entity_poly.entity_id
_entity_poly.type
_entity_poly.pdbx_seq_one_letter_code
_entity_poly.pdbx_strand_id
1 'polypeptide(L)'
;MGSEGSERAVHRGGCHCRSVRWEVEAPTSVVAWRCNCSDCSVRGNTHFIVPSRDFKLSPDSQQFLTTYTFGTHTAKHTFCKICGITSFYTPRSNPDGVAITFRCVDPGTLVHVEIRPYDGIDWESSHSSTGIASCSQTQNMN
;
A
#
# COMPACT_ATOMS: atom_id res chain seq x y z
N MET A 1 22.77 17.25 -10.21
CA MET A 1 22.93 17.09 -8.75
C MET A 1 22.22 15.81 -8.39
N GLY A 2 22.87 14.94 -7.61
CA GLY A 2 22.83 13.48 -7.75
C GLY A 2 21.45 12.82 -7.61
N SER A 3 21.24 11.77 -8.40
CA SER A 3 20.21 10.75 -8.17
C SER A 3 20.59 9.95 -6.93
N GLU A 4 20.23 10.44 -5.75
CA GLU A 4 20.34 9.68 -4.51
C GLU A 4 19.31 8.54 -4.56
N GLY A 5 19.80 7.30 -4.68
CA GLY A 5 18.99 6.12 -4.46
C GLY A 5 18.42 6.19 -3.05
N SER A 6 17.10 6.25 -2.91
CA SER A 6 16.46 6.34 -1.60
C SER A 6 16.93 5.19 -0.72
N GLU A 7 17.42 5.51 0.48
CA GLU A 7 17.71 4.54 1.52
C GLU A 7 16.50 3.60 1.69
N ARG A 8 16.74 2.29 1.70
CA ARG A 8 15.72 1.26 1.91
C ARG A 8 15.87 0.64 3.28
N ALA A 9 14.74 0.30 3.89
CA ALA A 9 14.69 -0.39 5.17
C ALA A 9 13.58 -1.45 5.17
N VAL A 10 13.65 -2.35 6.14
CA VAL A 10 12.52 -3.23 6.46
C VAL A 10 11.58 -2.48 7.39
N HIS A 11 10.40 -2.14 6.90
CA HIS A 11 9.31 -1.59 7.69
C HIS A 11 8.47 -2.73 8.28
N ARG A 12 8.10 -2.57 9.55
CA ARG A 12 7.16 -3.46 10.23
C ARG A 12 5.84 -2.72 10.37
N GLY A 13 4.75 -3.45 10.43
CA GLY A 13 3.45 -2.83 10.62
C GLY A 13 2.35 -3.83 10.86
N GLY A 14 1.12 -3.33 10.92
CA GLY A 14 -0.04 -4.16 11.17
C GLY A 14 -1.32 -3.39 11.46
N CYS A 15 -2.36 -4.15 11.83
CA CYS A 15 -3.62 -3.57 12.26
C CYS A 15 -3.55 -3.05 13.71
N HIS A 16 -4.57 -2.29 14.12
CA HIS A 16 -4.66 -1.70 15.46
C HIS A 16 -4.57 -2.73 16.60
N CYS A 17 -5.29 -3.84 16.49
CA CYS A 17 -5.31 -4.89 17.53
C CYS A 17 -4.08 -5.82 17.50
N ARG A 18 -3.13 -5.57 16.59
CA ARG A 18 -1.88 -6.33 16.41
C ARG A 18 -2.04 -7.80 16.01
N SER A 19 -3.25 -8.28 15.75
CA SER A 19 -3.48 -9.64 15.25
C SER A 19 -2.98 -9.83 13.81
N VAL A 20 -2.95 -8.75 13.02
CA VAL A 20 -2.37 -8.75 11.67
C VAL A 20 -1.05 -8.00 11.74
N ARG A 21 0.04 -8.67 11.35
CA ARG A 21 1.42 -8.16 11.33
C ARG A 21 2.11 -8.55 10.02
N TRP A 22 2.96 -7.67 9.54
CA TRP A 22 3.72 -7.86 8.30
C TRP A 22 5.05 -7.11 8.34
N GLU A 23 5.92 -7.48 7.40
CA GLU A 23 7.16 -6.79 7.06
C GLU A 23 7.12 -6.40 5.59
N VAL A 24 7.75 -5.27 5.25
CA VAL A 24 7.91 -4.83 3.87
C VAL A 24 9.26 -4.14 3.67
N GLU A 25 9.99 -4.50 2.62
CA GLU A 25 11.21 -3.80 2.22
C GLU A 25 10.87 -2.63 1.28
N ALA A 26 11.06 -1.39 1.73
CA ALA A 26 10.73 -0.21 0.95
C ALA A 26 11.70 0.96 1.23
N PRO A 27 11.69 1.99 0.39
CA PRO A 27 12.31 3.28 0.69
C PRO A 27 11.88 3.88 2.04
N THR A 28 12.80 4.48 2.79
CA THR A 28 12.50 5.23 4.02
C THR A 28 11.73 6.53 3.75
N SER A 29 11.78 7.02 2.51
CA SER A 29 10.95 8.10 1.97
C SER A 29 10.05 7.56 0.86
N VAL A 30 8.73 7.65 1.02
CA VAL A 30 7.76 7.09 0.08
C VAL A 30 6.80 8.14 -0.48
N VAL A 31 6.26 7.86 -1.66
CA VAL A 31 5.07 8.52 -2.19
C VAL A 31 3.86 7.67 -1.83
N ALA A 32 2.92 8.23 -1.07
CA ALA A 32 1.65 7.62 -0.73
C ALA A 32 0.50 8.28 -1.51
N TRP A 33 -0.45 7.48 -1.95
CA TRP A 33 -1.58 7.88 -2.78
C TRP A 33 -2.86 7.99 -1.95
N ARG A 34 -3.55 9.12 -2.11
CA ARG A 34 -4.86 9.37 -1.51
C ARG A 34 -5.93 9.38 -2.59
N CYS A 35 -6.62 8.25 -2.73
CA CYS A 35 -7.67 8.04 -3.73
C CYS A 35 -9.03 8.59 -3.25
N ASN A 36 -9.75 9.26 -4.15
CA ASN A 36 -11.09 9.82 -3.90
C ASN A 36 -12.27 8.90 -4.33
N CYS A 37 -12.03 7.66 -4.79
CA CYS A 37 -13.12 6.79 -5.22
C CYS A 37 -14.09 6.45 -4.06
N SER A 38 -15.27 5.92 -4.39
CA SER A 38 -16.36 5.69 -3.42
C SER A 38 -15.99 4.80 -2.24
N ASP A 39 -15.09 3.83 -2.39
CA ASP A 39 -14.61 2.99 -1.28
C ASP A 39 -13.42 3.63 -0.54
N CYS A 40 -12.40 4.10 -1.26
CA CYS A 40 -11.17 4.62 -0.65
C CYS A 40 -11.39 5.91 0.14
N SER A 41 -12.26 6.79 -0.34
CA SER A 41 -12.62 8.04 0.35
C SER A 41 -13.30 7.77 1.69
N VAL A 42 -14.24 6.83 1.74
CA VAL A 42 -14.95 6.44 2.97
C VAL A 42 -14.03 5.71 3.95
N ARG A 43 -13.11 4.86 3.47
CA ARG A 43 -12.09 4.23 4.32
C ARG A 43 -11.07 5.22 4.87
N GLY A 44 -10.92 6.39 4.25
CA GLY A 44 -9.85 7.34 4.58
C GLY A 44 -8.45 6.76 4.33
N ASN A 45 -8.31 5.82 3.39
CA ASN A 45 -7.07 5.08 3.21
C ASN A 45 -6.06 5.86 2.34
N THR A 46 -4.85 6.05 2.86
CA THR A 46 -3.70 6.62 2.13
C THR A 46 -2.55 5.62 2.21
N HIS A 47 -1.99 5.24 1.06
CA HIS A 47 -1.08 4.10 0.99
C HIS A 47 0.05 4.29 -0.01
N PHE A 48 1.23 3.74 0.28
CA PHE A 48 2.29 3.56 -0.72
C PHE A 48 2.23 2.14 -1.27
N ILE A 49 2.82 1.92 -2.44
CA ILE A 49 2.75 0.61 -3.13
C ILE A 49 4.14 0.03 -3.24
N VAL A 50 4.25 -1.28 -3.02
CA VAL A 50 5.47 -2.06 -3.19
C VAL A 50 5.22 -3.26 -4.11
N PRO A 51 6.28 -3.83 -4.73
CA PRO A 51 6.19 -5.14 -5.37
C PRO A 51 5.79 -6.22 -4.37
N SER A 52 4.94 -7.19 -4.76
CA SER A 52 4.49 -8.25 -3.83
C SER A 52 5.61 -9.09 -3.22
N ARG A 53 6.72 -9.27 -3.94
CA ARG A 53 7.89 -10.01 -3.46
C ARG A 53 8.61 -9.33 -2.27
N ASP A 54 8.43 -8.02 -2.10
CA ASP A 54 9.06 -7.24 -1.05
C ASP A 54 8.19 -7.23 0.23
N PHE A 55 6.98 -7.81 0.17
CA PHE A 55 6.03 -7.91 1.28
C PHE A 55 5.99 -9.32 1.88
N LYS A 56 5.94 -9.40 3.22
CA LYS A 56 5.81 -10.66 3.96
C LYS A 56 4.76 -10.52 5.06
N LEU A 57 3.71 -11.34 4.99
CA LEU A 57 2.72 -11.46 6.08
C LEU A 57 3.24 -12.44 7.14
N SER A 58 3.08 -12.11 8.43
CA SER A 58 3.36 -13.07 9.49
C SER A 58 2.39 -14.27 9.39
N PRO A 59 2.86 -15.53 9.50
CA PRO A 59 2.01 -16.71 9.28
C PRO A 59 0.71 -16.72 10.10
N ASP A 60 0.80 -16.38 11.39
CA ASP A 60 -0.35 -16.35 12.31
C ASP A 60 -1.38 -15.27 11.97
N SER A 61 -1.01 -14.28 11.15
CA SER A 61 -1.90 -13.17 10.79
C SER A 61 -2.98 -13.56 9.79
N GLN A 62 -2.75 -14.60 8.97
CA GLN A 62 -3.64 -14.99 7.89
C GLN A 62 -5.08 -15.26 8.37
N GLN A 63 -5.22 -15.88 9.53
CA GLN A 63 -6.53 -16.24 10.10
C GLN A 63 -7.38 -15.02 10.50
N PHE A 64 -6.78 -13.84 10.67
CA PHE A 64 -7.47 -12.62 11.08
C PHE A 64 -7.87 -11.72 9.91
N LEU A 65 -7.56 -12.13 8.68
CA LEU A 65 -7.87 -11.37 7.49
C LEU A 65 -9.27 -11.72 6.96
N THR A 66 -9.90 -10.72 6.37
CA THR A 66 -11.05 -10.87 5.48
C THR A 66 -10.86 -9.93 4.29
N THR A 67 -11.53 -10.20 3.17
CA THR A 67 -11.36 -9.44 1.93
C THR A 67 -12.71 -9.02 1.38
N TYR A 68 -12.82 -7.73 1.07
CA TYR A 68 -13.93 -7.16 0.32
C TYR A 68 -13.49 -6.83 -1.11
N THR A 69 -14.39 -7.03 -2.07
CA THR A 69 -14.13 -6.79 -3.49
C THR A 69 -15.42 -6.40 -4.19
N PHE A 70 -15.32 -5.51 -5.16
CA PHE A 70 -16.46 -5.01 -5.96
C PHE A 70 -15.96 -4.52 -7.33
N GLY A 71 -16.86 -4.05 -8.19
CA GLY A 71 -16.52 -3.50 -9.51
C GLY A 71 -15.85 -4.56 -10.40
N THR A 72 -14.63 -4.31 -10.86
CA THR A 72 -13.86 -5.28 -11.67
C THR A 72 -13.39 -6.50 -10.88
N HIS A 73 -13.57 -6.48 -9.55
CA HIS A 73 -13.03 -7.45 -8.61
C HIS A 73 -11.50 -7.61 -8.62
N THR A 74 -10.78 -6.69 -9.27
CA THR A 74 -9.31 -6.70 -9.32
C THR A 74 -8.71 -6.29 -7.98
N ALA A 75 -9.21 -5.19 -7.39
CA ALA A 75 -8.77 -4.78 -6.07
C ALA A 75 -9.27 -5.77 -5.01
N LYS A 76 -8.37 -6.20 -4.13
CA LYS A 76 -8.68 -7.06 -2.98
C LYS A 76 -8.50 -6.23 -1.72
N HIS A 77 -9.57 -5.61 -1.24
CA HIS A 77 -9.57 -4.79 -0.02
C HIS A 77 -9.50 -5.71 1.20
N THR A 78 -8.28 -6.10 1.57
CA THR A 78 -7.99 -6.98 2.71
C THR A 78 -7.90 -6.18 4.01
N PHE A 79 -8.54 -6.65 5.07
CA PHE A 79 -8.51 -5.96 6.37
C PHE A 79 -8.66 -6.93 7.54
N CYS A 80 -8.33 -6.45 8.74
CA CYS A 80 -8.47 -7.23 9.96
C CYS A 80 -9.95 -7.41 10.32
N LYS A 81 -10.43 -8.65 10.40
CA LYS A 81 -11.82 -8.97 10.78
C LYS A 81 -12.14 -8.71 12.25
N ILE A 82 -11.14 -8.45 13.09
CA ILE A 82 -11.31 -8.11 14.51
C ILE A 82 -11.52 -6.61 14.70
N CYS A 83 -10.62 -5.77 14.15
CA CYS A 83 -10.63 -4.33 14.40
C CYS A 83 -10.99 -3.47 13.17
N GLY A 84 -11.27 -4.07 12.02
CA GLY A 84 -11.67 -3.38 10.80
C GLY A 84 -10.54 -2.67 10.02
N ILE A 85 -9.34 -2.56 10.59
CA ILE A 85 -8.23 -1.81 9.96
C ILE A 85 -7.68 -2.52 8.72
N THR A 86 -7.69 -1.80 7.60
CA THR A 86 -6.95 -2.13 6.36
C THR A 86 -5.51 -1.69 6.53
N SER A 87 -4.62 -2.59 7.00
CA SER A 87 -3.19 -2.27 7.11
C SER A 87 -2.43 -2.46 5.80
N PHE A 88 -2.95 -3.30 4.91
CA PHE A 88 -2.49 -3.48 3.54
C PHE A 88 -3.62 -4.03 2.66
N TYR A 89 -3.51 -3.91 1.35
CA TYR A 89 -4.45 -4.53 0.40
C TYR A 89 -3.82 -4.67 -1.01
N THR A 90 -4.47 -5.40 -1.92
CA THR A 90 -4.04 -5.44 -3.33
C THR A 90 -4.84 -4.41 -4.13
N PRO A 91 -4.21 -3.35 -4.66
CA PRO A 91 -4.92 -2.29 -5.39
C PRO A 91 -5.23 -2.68 -6.85
N ARG A 92 -6.27 -2.09 -7.44
CA ARG A 92 -6.60 -2.28 -8.88
C ARG A 92 -5.46 -1.82 -9.79
N SER A 93 -4.77 -0.75 -9.42
CA SER A 93 -3.68 -0.15 -10.22
C SER A 93 -2.43 -1.03 -10.28
N ASN A 94 -2.22 -1.90 -9.30
CA ASN A 94 -1.03 -2.75 -9.18
C ASN A 94 -1.46 -4.13 -8.65
N PRO A 95 -2.10 -4.97 -9.49
CA PRO A 95 -2.52 -6.32 -9.09
C PRO A 95 -1.36 -7.24 -8.72
N ASP A 96 -0.14 -6.89 -9.14
CA ASP A 96 1.15 -7.51 -8.85
C ASP A 96 1.85 -6.92 -7.60
N GLY A 97 1.25 -5.90 -6.99
CA GLY A 97 1.79 -5.18 -5.84
C GLY A 97 0.92 -5.26 -4.59
N VAL A 98 1.45 -4.70 -3.50
CA VAL A 98 0.74 -4.53 -2.23
C VAL A 98 0.74 -3.05 -1.87
N ALA A 99 -0.45 -2.52 -1.59
CA ALA A 99 -0.65 -1.19 -1.05
C ALA A 99 -0.59 -1.23 0.48
N ILE A 100 0.37 -0.52 1.07
CA ILE A 100 0.61 -0.43 2.51
C ILE A 100 0.01 0.87 3.04
N THR A 101 -0.94 0.79 3.97
CA THR A 101 -1.50 1.97 4.64
C THR A 101 -0.41 2.61 5.48
N PHE A 102 0.03 3.83 5.13
CA PHE A 102 1.27 4.38 5.71
C PHE A 102 1.18 4.57 7.23
N ARG A 103 -0.02 4.86 7.75
CA ARG A 103 -0.27 5.01 9.20
C ARG A 103 -0.25 3.68 9.97
N CYS A 104 -0.17 2.55 9.27
CA CYS A 104 -0.05 1.22 9.86
C CYS A 104 1.39 0.73 9.92
N VAL A 105 2.35 1.51 9.42
CA VAL A 105 3.79 1.28 9.63
C VAL A 105 4.13 1.63 11.07
N ASP A 106 4.81 0.73 11.76
CA ASP A 106 5.32 0.99 13.10
C ASP A 106 6.34 2.16 13.05
N PRO A 107 6.42 2.99 14.10
CA PRO A 107 7.38 4.10 14.13
C PRO A 107 8.84 3.63 14.00
N GLY A 108 9.67 4.42 13.32
CA GLY A 108 11.13 4.31 13.37
C GLY A 108 11.84 4.26 12.01
N THR A 109 11.27 3.56 11.01
CA THR A 109 11.94 3.36 9.72
C THR A 109 11.36 4.17 8.57
N LEU A 110 10.09 4.57 8.65
CA LEU A 110 9.46 5.45 7.65
C LEU A 110 9.68 6.91 8.04
N VAL A 111 10.59 7.57 7.34
CA VAL A 111 11.11 8.91 7.67
C VAL A 111 10.28 10.01 7.00
N HIS A 112 9.87 9.80 5.75
CA HIS A 112 9.11 10.80 4.99
C HIS A 112 8.00 10.15 4.17
N VAL A 113 6.87 10.86 4.06
CA VAL A 113 5.72 10.45 3.27
C VAL A 113 5.21 11.64 2.47
N GLU A 114 5.44 11.64 1.17
CA GLU A 114 4.80 12.58 0.24
C GLU A 114 3.40 12.06 -0.08
N ILE A 115 2.35 12.84 0.17
CA ILE A 115 0.97 12.42 -0.15
C ILE A 115 0.55 13.05 -1.48
N ARG A 116 0.26 12.21 -2.48
CA ARG A 116 -0.28 12.63 -3.78
C ARG A 116 -1.77 12.28 -3.90
N PRO A 117 -2.61 13.18 -4.42
CA PRO A 117 -3.98 12.84 -4.75
C PRO A 117 -4.01 11.84 -5.91
N TYR A 118 -5.00 10.96 -5.92
CA TYR A 118 -5.31 10.08 -7.03
C TYR A 118 -6.81 10.20 -7.34
N ASP A 119 -7.16 10.53 -8.59
CA ASP A 119 -8.57 10.59 -8.99
C ASP A 119 -9.04 9.18 -9.39
N GLY A 120 -9.65 8.49 -8.44
CA GLY A 120 -10.25 7.19 -8.67
C GLY A 120 -11.69 7.27 -9.17
N ILE A 121 -12.27 8.46 -9.33
CA ILE A 121 -13.53 8.67 -10.03
C ILE A 121 -13.25 8.66 -11.55
N ASP A 122 -12.23 9.39 -11.99
CA ASP A 122 -11.68 9.32 -13.35
C ASP A 122 -10.43 8.42 -13.41
N TRP A 123 -10.68 7.12 -13.25
CA TRP A 123 -9.61 6.13 -13.07
C TRP A 123 -8.69 6.02 -14.29
N GLU A 124 -9.25 5.98 -15.51
CA GLU A 124 -8.51 5.77 -16.76
C GLU A 124 -7.52 6.90 -17.02
N SER A 125 -7.94 8.15 -16.82
CA SER A 125 -7.08 9.33 -16.95
C SER A 125 -5.97 9.34 -15.90
N SER A 126 -6.32 9.11 -14.63
CA SER A 126 -5.35 9.07 -13.53
C SER A 126 -4.33 7.95 -13.67
N HIS A 127 -4.78 6.75 -14.05
CA HIS A 127 -3.90 5.61 -14.17
C HIS A 127 -2.83 5.82 -15.25
N SER A 128 -3.23 6.49 -16.35
CA SER A 128 -2.34 6.76 -17.48
C SER A 128 -1.35 7.90 -17.22
N SER A 129 -1.68 8.86 -16.35
CA SER A 129 -0.92 10.10 -16.17
C SER A 129 -0.06 10.17 -14.90
N THR A 130 -0.37 9.38 -13.87
CA THR A 130 0.27 9.50 -12.55
C THR A 130 1.54 8.67 -12.36
N GLY A 131 1.77 7.67 -13.22
CA GLY A 131 2.86 6.71 -13.06
C GLY A 131 2.65 5.71 -11.92
N ILE A 132 1.48 5.65 -11.28
CA ILE A 132 1.20 4.73 -10.15
C ILE A 132 1.50 3.25 -10.48
N ALA A 133 1.34 2.86 -11.75
CA ALA A 133 1.61 1.51 -12.22
C ALA A 133 3.07 1.08 -12.02
N SER A 134 4.03 2.01 -12.05
CA SER A 134 5.45 1.68 -11.86
C SER A 134 5.82 1.44 -10.40
N CYS A 135 4.95 1.75 -9.43
CA CYS A 135 5.25 1.58 -8.00
C CYS A 135 5.40 0.11 -7.57
N SER A 136 4.83 -0.85 -8.31
CA SER A 136 5.02 -2.29 -8.08
C SER A 136 6.07 -2.92 -8.99
N GLN A 137 6.59 -2.17 -9.96
CA GLN A 137 7.60 -2.66 -10.89
C GLN A 137 8.98 -2.58 -10.24
N THR A 138 9.83 -3.58 -10.52
CA THR A 138 11.24 -3.52 -10.11
C THR A 138 11.90 -2.35 -10.83
N GLN A 139 12.37 -1.35 -10.08
CA GLN A 139 13.40 -0.47 -10.62
C GLN A 139 14.65 -1.33 -10.77
N ASN A 140 14.93 -1.79 -11.98
CA ASN A 140 16.26 -2.29 -12.31
C ASN A 140 17.20 -1.09 -12.18
N MET A 141 17.84 -0.96 -11.03
CA MET A 141 19.04 -0.13 -10.90
C MET A 141 20.11 -0.81 -11.76
N ASN A 142 20.34 -0.26 -12.96
CA ASN A 142 21.61 -0.46 -13.67
C ASN A 142 22.70 0.34 -12.97
#